data_AF-A0AAE0FC63-F1
#
_entry.id   AF-A0AAE0FC63-F1
#
_cell.length_a   1.000
_cell.length_b   1.000
_cell.length_c   1.000
_cell.angle_alpha   90.00
_cell.angle_beta   90.00
_cell.angle_gamma   90.00
#
_symmetry.space_group_name_H-M   'P 1'
#
loop_
_entity.id
_entity.type
_entity.pdbx_description
1 polymer ?
#
loop_
_entity_poly.entity_id
_entity_poly.type
_entity_poly.pdbx_seq_one_letter_code
_entity_poly.pdbx_strand_id
1 'polypeptide(L)'
;MNVVTWQAMMVGCIPVVIADEIEFPYENSVDWRELTVKIPESRSEETISILRSIPKERIFEKQEAIKRARLAVTWKEPPVEGDAFHSTLKEIGRKRRNFKASTFTFWN
;
A
#
# COMPACT_ATOMS: atom_id res chain seq x y z
N MET A 1 6.02 0.66 -7.34
CA MET A 1 6.68 0.90 -6.05
C MET A 1 8.15 0.54 -6.20
N ASN A 2 9.06 1.52 -6.06
CA ASN A 2 10.49 1.29 -6.25
C ASN A 2 11.03 0.36 -5.14
N VAL A 3 11.97 -0.53 -5.50
CA VAL A 3 12.56 -1.56 -4.60
C VAL A 3 13.07 -1.00 -3.26
N VAL A 4 13.52 0.26 -3.25
CA VAL A 4 14.05 0.92 -2.04
C VAL A 4 12.96 1.18 -1.00
N THR A 5 11.74 1.58 -1.41
CA THR A 5 10.63 1.84 -0.48
C THR A 5 10.19 0.58 0.24
N TRP A 6 10.25 -0.55 -0.46
CA TRP A 6 9.92 -1.86 0.08
C TRP A 6 10.90 -2.32 1.17
N GLN A 7 12.20 -2.15 0.94
CA GLN A 7 13.24 -2.51 1.90
C GLN A 7 13.08 -1.76 3.24
N ALA A 8 12.71 -0.48 3.19
CA ALA A 8 12.45 0.33 4.38
C ALA A 8 11.20 -0.15 5.16
N MET A 9 10.10 -0.48 4.47
CA MET A 9 8.91 -1.04 5.13
C MET A 9 9.20 -2.36 5.82
N MET A 10 10.05 -3.20 5.21
CA MET A 10 10.44 -4.50 5.76
C MET A 10 11.26 -4.42 7.06
N VAL A 11 11.86 -3.27 7.36
CA VAL A 11 12.53 -3.02 8.65
C VAL A 11 11.67 -2.24 9.65
N GLY A 12 10.39 -2.01 9.33
CA GLY A 12 9.43 -1.31 10.20
C GLY A 12 9.44 0.21 10.07
N CYS A 13 10.07 0.76 9.02
CA CYS A 13 9.95 2.18 8.72
C CYS A 13 8.56 2.49 8.14
N ILE A 14 7.99 3.63 8.55
CA ILE A 14 6.74 4.17 8.00
C ILE A 14 7.09 4.94 6.72
N PRO A 15 6.53 4.58 5.55
CA PRO A 15 6.72 5.36 4.32
C PRO A 15 6.09 6.74 4.45
N VAL A 16 6.85 7.76 4.03
CA VAL A 16 6.33 9.10 3.79
C VAL A 16 6.16 9.24 2.28
N VAL A 17 4.92 9.46 1.85
CA VAL A 17 4.54 9.52 0.43
C VAL A 17 4.15 10.95 0.11
N ILE A 18 4.99 11.66 -0.65
CA ILE A 18 4.70 12.99 -1.15
C ILE A 18 4.19 12.84 -2.59
N ALA A 19 2.88 12.92 -2.78
CA ALA A 19 2.22 12.78 -4.08
C ALA A 19 0.75 13.21 -3.99
N ASP A 20 0.25 13.87 -5.02
CA ASP A 20 -1.18 14.18 -5.12
C ASP A 20 -1.97 12.98 -5.66
N GLU A 21 -1.57 12.49 -6.84
CA GLU A 21 -2.16 11.34 -7.51
C GLU A 21 -1.19 10.15 -7.53
N ILE A 22 -1.50 9.12 -6.74
CA ILE A 22 -0.78 7.84 -6.76
C ILE A 22 -1.76 6.72 -6.46
N GLU A 23 -1.64 5.63 -7.22
CA GLU A 23 -2.28 4.35 -6.89
C GLU A 23 -1.30 3.48 -6.12
N PHE A 24 -1.73 3.01 -4.96
CA PHE A 24 -0.95 2.02 -4.21
C PHE A 24 -1.24 0.59 -4.71
N PRO A 25 -0.26 -0.32 -4.61
CA PRO A 25 -0.51 -1.71 -4.95
C PRO A 25 -1.49 -2.34 -3.94
N TYR A 26 -2.42 -3.14 -4.46
CA TYR A 26 -3.38 -3.92 -3.66
C TYR A 26 -4.32 -3.08 -2.77
N GLU A 27 -4.68 -1.86 -3.18
CA GLU A 27 -5.57 -0.97 -2.41
C GLU A 27 -6.92 -1.57 -2.01
N ASN A 28 -7.42 -2.59 -2.73
CA ASN A 28 -8.67 -3.25 -2.34
C ASN A 28 -8.49 -4.27 -1.22
N SER A 29 -7.24 -4.57 -0.85
CA SER A 29 -6.88 -5.55 0.18
C SER A 29 -5.98 -4.97 1.28
N VAL A 30 -5.35 -3.82 1.04
CA VAL A 30 -4.40 -3.16 1.96
C VAL A 30 -4.79 -1.70 2.14
N ASP A 31 -5.07 -1.29 3.38
CA ASP A 31 -5.34 0.10 3.71
C ASP A 31 -4.06 0.90 3.91
N TRP A 32 -3.59 1.56 2.85
CA TRP A 32 -2.36 2.35 2.86
C TRP A 32 -2.42 3.58 3.79
N ARG A 33 -3.61 4.00 4.24
CA ARG A 33 -3.79 5.08 5.23
C ARG A 33 -3.29 4.66 6.61
N GLU A 34 -3.38 3.37 6.91
CA GLU A 34 -2.81 2.80 8.14
C GLU A 34 -1.29 2.65 8.05
N LEU A 35 -0.77 2.41 6.84
CA LEU A 35 0.64 2.06 6.65
C LEU A 35 1.56 3.25 6.40
N THR A 36 1.04 4.37 5.89
CA THR A 36 1.86 5.48 5.39
C THR A 36 1.51 6.82 6.02
N VAL A 37 2.38 7.81 5.83
CA VAL A 37 2.05 9.23 5.97
C VAL A 37 2.01 9.82 4.56
N LYS A 38 0.83 10.16 4.06
CA LYS A 38 0.66 10.84 2.76
C LYS A 38 0.69 12.36 2.99
N ILE A 39 1.53 13.06 2.22
CA ILE A 39 1.65 14.52 2.23
C ILE A 39 1.37 15.00 0.80
N PRO A 40 0.48 15.98 0.59
CA PRO A 40 0.28 16.55 -0.75
C PRO A 40 1.53 17.32 -1.19
N GLU A 41 1.79 17.39 -2.49
CA GLU A 41 3.02 18.02 -3.03
C GLU A 41 3.11 19.50 -2.64
N SER A 42 1.96 20.17 -2.56
CA SER A 42 1.81 21.56 -2.11
C SER A 42 2.32 21.82 -0.68
N ARG A 43 2.48 20.78 0.14
CA ARG A 43 2.98 20.84 1.53
C ARG A 43 4.32 20.13 1.72
N SER A 44 5.02 19.83 0.63
CA SER A 44 6.31 19.13 0.67
C SER A 44 7.35 19.82 1.56
N GLU A 45 7.39 21.15 1.58
CA GLU A 45 8.30 21.93 2.44
C GLU A 45 8.00 21.77 3.94
N GLU A 46 6.75 21.47 4.31
CA GLU A 46 6.32 21.25 5.69
C GLU A 46 6.60 19.83 6.19
N THR A 47 7.16 18.94 5.37
CA THR A 47 7.32 17.50 5.68
C THR A 47 7.91 17.27 7.06
N ILE A 48 8.99 17.97 7.42
CA ILE A 48 9.64 17.79 8.72
C ILE A 48 8.73 18.24 9.89
N SER A 49 7.98 19.33 9.74
CA SER A 49 7.07 19.80 10.80
C SER A 49 5.91 18.82 11.00
N ILE A 50 5.35 18.33 9.89
CA ILE A 50 4.28 17.32 9.88
C ILE A 50 4.76 16.06 10.60
N LEU A 51 5.91 15.50 10.21
CA LEU A 51 6.45 14.28 10.81
C LEU A 51 6.74 14.45 12.31
N ARG A 52 7.24 15.62 12.73
CA ARG A 52 7.48 15.92 14.16
C ARG A 52 6.19 16.08 14.96
N SER A 53 5.08 16.46 14.33
CA SER A 53 3.78 16.59 14.99
C SER A 53 3.07 15.26 15.23
N ILE A 54 3.55 14.15 14.65
CA ILE A 54 2.91 12.84 14.81
C ILE A 54 3.20 12.29 16.22
N PRO A 55 2.18 12.00 17.04
CA PRO A 55 2.37 11.39 18.35
C PRO A 55 3.03 10.01 18.27
N LYS A 56 3.80 9.64 19.31
CA LYS A 56 4.50 8.34 19.35
C LYS A 56 3.54 7.15 19.27
N GLU A 57 2.34 7.29 19.85
CA GLU A 57 1.29 6.28 19.84
C GLU A 57 0.85 5.99 18.40
N ARG A 58 0.68 7.04 17.59
CA ARG A 58 0.35 6.91 16.16
C ARG A 58 1.48 6.26 15.36
N ILE A 59 2.74 6.56 15.69
CA ILE A 59 3.89 5.90 15.06
C ILE A 59 3.84 4.40 15.37
N PHE A 60 3.60 4.02 16.62
CA PHE A 60 3.51 2.62 17.03
C PHE A 60 2.35 1.89 16.33
N GLU A 61 1.16 2.50 16.26
CA GLU A 61 0.00 1.95 15.53
C GLU A 61 0.34 1.64 14.06
N LYS A 62 1.00 2.58 13.38
CA LYS A 62 1.42 2.40 11.97
C LYS A 62 2.47 1.30 11.83
N GLN A 63 3.44 1.24 12.74
CA GLN A 63 4.46 0.17 12.74
C GLN A 63 3.83 -1.21 12.93
N GLU A 64 2.86 -1.36 13.83
CA GLU A 64 2.11 -2.60 14.01
C GLU A 64 1.26 -2.94 12.78
N ALA A 65 0.63 -1.95 12.14
CA ALA A 65 -0.09 -2.15 10.89
C ALA A 65 0.83 -2.66 9.76
N ILE A 66 2.05 -2.09 9.64
CA ILE A 66 3.06 -2.56 8.68
C ILE A 66 3.48 -4.00 8.96
N LYS A 67 3.68 -4.37 10.23
CA LYS A 67 3.98 -5.77 10.59
C LYS A 67 2.89 -6.73 10.16
N ARG A 68 1.62 -6.37 10.37
CA ARG A 68 0.46 -7.18 9.94
C ARG A 68 0.35 -7.27 8.42
N ALA A 69 0.56 -6.15 7.72
CA ALA A 69 0.46 -6.09 6.27
C ALA A 69 1.63 -6.80 5.56
N ARG A 70 2.78 -6.96 6.23
CA ARG A 70 4.04 -7.47 5.65
C ARG A 70 3.85 -8.67 4.73
N LEU A 71 3.09 -9.68 5.14
CA LEU A 71 2.89 -10.87 4.32
C LEU A 71 2.20 -10.53 3.00
N ALA A 72 1.08 -9.80 3.05
CA ALA A 72 0.25 -9.43 1.90
C ALA A 72 0.98 -8.58 0.84
N VAL A 73 2.07 -7.93 1.22
CA VAL A 73 2.89 -7.11 0.33
C VAL A 73 4.26 -7.72 0.00
N THR A 74 4.63 -8.87 0.58
CA THR A 74 5.88 -9.60 0.27
C THR A 74 5.62 -10.74 -0.71
N TRP A 75 6.40 -10.82 -1.79
CA TRP A 75 6.40 -12.02 -2.64
C TRP A 75 7.23 -13.13 -1.98
N LYS A 76 6.62 -14.29 -1.74
CA LYS A 76 7.31 -15.47 -1.20
C LYS A 76 7.62 -16.47 -2.30
N GLU A 77 8.74 -17.16 -2.13
CA GLU A 77 9.12 -18.28 -2.99
C GLU A 77 9.52 -19.47 -2.09
N PRO A 78 8.73 -20.56 -2.09
CA PRO A 78 7.47 -20.76 -2.80
C PRO A 78 6.33 -19.85 -2.27
N PRO A 79 5.26 -19.62 -3.05
CA PRO A 79 4.12 -18.82 -2.60
C PRO A 79 3.45 -19.40 -1.36
N VAL A 80 3.00 -18.53 -0.45
CA VAL A 80 2.27 -18.92 0.77
C VAL A 80 0.97 -18.14 0.85
N GLU A 81 -0.07 -18.75 1.43
CA GLU A 81 -1.39 -18.11 1.53
C GLU A 81 -1.30 -16.69 2.13
N GLY A 82 -1.95 -15.75 1.46
CA GLY A 82 -1.99 -14.35 1.89
C GLY A 82 -0.74 -13.54 1.56
N ASP A 83 0.22 -14.08 0.81
CA ASP A 83 1.37 -13.32 0.31
C ASP A 83 1.04 -12.39 -0.88
N ALA A 84 2.04 -11.67 -1.39
CA ALA A 84 1.83 -10.78 -2.54
C ALA A 84 1.39 -11.50 -3.83
N PHE A 85 1.74 -12.78 -4.02
CA PHE A 85 1.25 -13.56 -5.15
C PHE A 85 -0.27 -13.73 -5.04
N HIS A 86 -0.76 -14.14 -3.88
CA HIS A 86 -2.20 -14.28 -3.62
C HIS A 86 -2.94 -12.93 -3.68
N SER A 87 -2.35 -11.87 -3.12
CA SER A 87 -2.88 -10.50 -3.23
C SER A 87 -3.02 -10.06 -4.68
N THR A 88 -2.02 -10.33 -5.52
CA THR A 88 -2.04 -10.03 -6.96
C THR A 88 -3.18 -10.78 -7.66
N LEU A 89 -3.30 -12.08 -7.42
CA LEU A 89 -4.37 -12.90 -8.01
C LEU A 89 -5.76 -12.40 -7.59
N LYS A 90 -5.94 -11.98 -6.34
CA LYS A 90 -7.20 -11.42 -5.83
C LYS A 90 -7.58 -10.13 -6.55
N GLU A 91 -6.64 -9.20 -6.75
CA GLU A 91 -6.86 -7.96 -7.49
C GLU A 91 -7.25 -8.21 -8.95
N ILE A 92 -6.52 -9.10 -9.64
CA ILE A 92 -6.81 -9.48 -11.03
C ILE A 92 -8.21 -10.12 -11.12
N GLY A 93 -8.52 -11.05 -10.21
CA GLY A 93 -9.82 -11.70 -10.14
C GLY A 93 -10.97 -10.71 -9.96
N ARG A 94 -10.76 -9.64 -9.17
CA ARG A 94 -11.74 -8.55 -9.01
C ARG A 94 -11.92 -7.75 -10.29
N LYS A 95 -10.84 -7.32 -10.95
CA LYS A 95 -10.90 -6.59 -12.22
C LYS A 95 -11.64 -7.39 -13.31
N ARG A 96 -11.40 -8.70 -13.40
CA ARG A 96 -12.14 -9.60 -14.31
C ARG A 96 -13.64 -9.61 -14.05
N ARG A 97 -14.08 -9.63 -12.78
CA ARG A 97 -15.51 -9.56 -12.43
C ARG A 97 -16.14 -8.23 -12.84
N ASN A 98 -15.45 -7.12 -12.60
CA ASN A 98 -15.92 -5.80 -13.02
C ASN A 98 -16.06 -5.70 -14.54
N PHE A 99 -15.12 -6.28 -15.31
CA PHE A 99 -15.21 -6.33 -16.76
C PHE A 99 -16.46 -7.10 -17.23
N LYS A 100 -16.74 -8.28 -16.64
CA LYS A 100 -17.95 -9.06 -16.96
C LYS A 100 -19.25 -8.35 -16.58
N ALA A 101 -19.24 -7.50 -15.56
CA ALA A 101 -20.39 -6.73 -15.11
C ALA A 101 -20.59 -5.41 -15.89
N SER A 102 -19.61 -5.02 -16.73
CA SER A 102 -19.69 -3.81 -17.54
C SER A 102 -20.57 -4.02 -18.77
N THR A 103 -21.45 -3.06 -19.04
CA THR A 103 -22.26 -2.95 -20.26
C THR A 103 -21.43 -2.79 -21.55
N PHE A 104 -20.12 -2.50 -21.43
CA PHE A 104 -19.17 -2.38 -22.54
C PHE A 104 -18.41 -3.70 -22.86
N THR A 105 -19.05 -4.85 -22.72
CA THR A 105 -18.45 -6.12 -23.15
C THR A 105 -18.69 -6.34 -24.65
N PHE A 106 -17.85 -5.72 -25.48
CA PHE A 106 -17.71 -6.11 -26.89
C PHE A 106 -16.83 -7.35 -26.96
N TRP A 107 -17.45 -8.48 -27.28
CA TRP A 107 -16.75 -9.65 -27.78
C TRP A 107 -16.93 -9.64 -29.29
N ASN A 108 -15.82 -9.51 -30.03
CA ASN A 108 -15.76 -9.81 -31.46
C ASN A 108 -14.89 -11.04 -31.64
#